data_AF-A0A7D9EGS5-F1
#
_entry.id   AF-A0A7D9EGS5-F1
#
_cell.length_a   1.000
_cell.length_b   1.000
_cell.length_c   1.000
_cell.angle_alpha   90.00
_cell.angle_beta   90.00
_cell.angle_gamma   90.00
#
_symmetry.space_group_name_H-M   'P 1'
#
loop_
_entity.id
_entity.type
_entity.pdbx_description
1 polymer ?
#
loop_
_entity_poly.entity_id
_entity_poly.type
_entity_poly.pdbx_seq_one_letter_code
_entity_poly.pdbx_strand_id
1 'polypeptide(L)'
;MSRLGSWADHIIIQAVANANNLRIHITESAQNFTETTVVTSIYAQGNVRDIYIGHLDELHYVSTTPIEQSASQQIGNQTATDKQKSNPQNSQSNTNSNKRISENSVSMKKIHKRKEYMKEYIKKRTSNNEFKKKESERKKSYNKKYKNSNSEKIKESWQKASATYRQSNPEKIKESFKTVSATYRQSNPEKVKESFKTASATYRQSNPEKVKENFKIANATYRQSNPEKVKEICKTASATYRQSNPEKVKESSKTATELSKLSNITYKQNYSERVKDTQKRKYLKRKLECGESETKMIKYNKVDNSNDNSCETLQIPGNSDDSRQQIDVTKAIELFHKNISVGPEYICTCCDQLWYRSSVTE
;
A
#
# COMPACT_ATOMS: atom_id res chain seq x y z
N MET A 1 20.08 -16.42 0.80
CA MET A 1 18.74 -16.79 1.36
C MET A 1 18.96 -17.67 2.58
N SER A 2 18.23 -17.48 3.67
CA SER A 2 18.45 -18.22 4.95
C SER A 2 17.23 -18.99 5.46
N ARG A 3 16.11 -19.01 4.71
CA ARG A 3 14.88 -19.71 5.12
C ARG A 3 14.86 -21.13 4.56
N LEU A 4 14.56 -22.12 5.41
CA LEU A 4 14.37 -23.51 4.99
C LEU A 4 13.24 -23.61 3.96
N GLY A 5 13.45 -24.36 2.88
CA GLY A 5 12.51 -24.50 1.78
C GLY A 5 12.54 -23.37 0.74
N SER A 6 13.47 -22.40 0.84
CA SER A 6 13.79 -21.52 -0.28
C SER A 6 14.50 -22.30 -1.40
N TRP A 7 14.12 -22.03 -2.64
CA TRP A 7 14.65 -22.68 -3.84
C TRP A 7 15.87 -21.95 -4.35
N ALA A 8 16.88 -22.69 -4.86
CA ALA A 8 18.03 -22.10 -5.52
C ALA A 8 17.69 -21.71 -6.95
N ASP A 9 17.94 -20.44 -7.30
CA ASP A 9 17.92 -19.93 -8.67
C ASP A 9 19.34 -19.88 -9.26
N HIS A 10 19.45 -19.44 -10.51
CA HIS A 10 20.73 -19.30 -11.21
C HIS A 10 21.69 -18.30 -10.52
N ILE A 11 21.17 -17.28 -9.82
CA ILE A 11 21.98 -16.27 -9.11
C ILE A 11 22.66 -16.92 -7.90
N ILE A 12 21.92 -17.75 -7.15
CA ILE A 12 22.46 -18.53 -6.03
C ILE A 12 23.48 -19.56 -6.53
N ILE A 13 23.23 -20.23 -7.66
CA ILE A 13 24.18 -21.20 -8.23
C ILE A 13 25.48 -20.51 -8.68
N GLN A 14 25.40 -19.36 -9.36
CA GLN A 14 26.58 -18.56 -9.75
C GLN A 14 27.36 -18.05 -8.52
N ALA A 15 26.66 -17.62 -7.46
CA ALA A 15 27.30 -17.20 -6.21
C ALA A 15 28.04 -18.37 -5.53
N VAL A 16 27.45 -19.57 -5.50
CA VAL A 16 28.09 -20.80 -4.99
C VAL A 16 29.29 -21.21 -5.85
N ALA A 17 29.18 -21.11 -7.18
CA ALA A 17 30.27 -21.41 -8.11
C ALA A 17 31.47 -20.49 -7.89
N ASN A 18 31.22 -19.17 -7.77
CA ASN A 18 32.24 -18.17 -7.45
C ASN A 18 32.90 -18.42 -6.09
N ALA A 19 32.11 -18.66 -5.05
CA ALA A 19 32.60 -18.81 -3.68
C ALA A 19 33.43 -20.09 -3.42
N ASN A 20 33.29 -21.11 -4.26
CA ASN A 20 33.94 -22.42 -4.08
C ASN A 20 34.87 -22.81 -5.25
N ASN A 21 35.11 -21.89 -6.19
CA ASN A 21 35.85 -22.10 -7.45
C ASN A 21 35.40 -23.34 -8.23
N LEU A 22 34.10 -23.40 -8.54
CA LEU A 22 33.46 -24.53 -9.21
C LEU A 22 33.08 -24.20 -10.66
N ARG A 23 32.90 -25.27 -11.44
CA ARG A 23 32.14 -25.28 -12.68
C ARG A 23 30.99 -26.27 -12.52
N ILE A 24 29.77 -25.77 -12.61
CA ILE A 24 28.54 -26.52 -12.32
C ILE A 24 27.81 -26.77 -13.65
N HIS A 25 27.73 -28.03 -14.04
CA HIS A 25 26.99 -28.49 -15.20
C HIS A 25 25.57 -28.85 -14.77
N ILE A 26 24.57 -28.16 -15.32
CA ILE A 26 23.15 -28.35 -15.03
C ILE A 26 22.50 -28.99 -16.26
N THR A 27 22.13 -30.27 -16.20
CA THR A 27 21.45 -31.00 -17.28
C THR A 27 19.94 -30.97 -17.06
N GLU A 28 19.15 -30.53 -18.02
CA GLU A 28 17.71 -30.25 -17.82
C GLU A 28 16.81 -31.31 -18.49
N SER A 29 15.74 -31.76 -17.81
CA SER A 29 14.80 -32.76 -18.38
C SER A 29 13.73 -32.18 -19.32
N ALA A 30 13.52 -30.87 -19.27
CA ALA A 30 12.41 -30.22 -19.96
C ALA A 30 12.76 -29.89 -21.42
N GLN A 31 11.96 -30.41 -22.36
CA GLN A 31 12.18 -30.32 -23.82
C GLN A 31 12.25 -28.89 -24.39
N ASN A 32 11.90 -27.86 -23.60
CA ASN A 32 11.94 -26.45 -23.99
C ASN A 32 13.26 -25.75 -23.62
N PHE A 33 14.18 -26.42 -22.91
CA PHE A 33 15.42 -25.84 -22.38
C PHE A 33 16.66 -26.41 -23.07
N THR A 34 17.80 -25.73 -22.88
CA THR A 34 19.11 -26.22 -23.33
C THR A 34 19.52 -27.45 -22.53
N GLU A 35 19.84 -28.55 -23.23
CA GLU A 35 20.13 -29.87 -22.63
C GLU A 35 21.18 -29.82 -21.51
N THR A 36 22.17 -28.93 -21.58
CA THR A 36 23.04 -28.62 -20.43
C THR A 36 23.48 -27.16 -20.40
N THR A 37 23.23 -26.51 -19.25
CA THR A 37 23.67 -25.16 -18.89
C THR A 37 24.94 -25.25 -18.04
N VAL A 38 25.99 -24.47 -18.36
CA VAL A 38 27.29 -24.53 -17.65
C VAL A 38 27.58 -23.23 -16.92
N VAL A 39 27.61 -23.28 -15.58
CA VAL A 39 27.88 -22.13 -14.69
C VAL A 39 29.30 -22.22 -14.17
N THR A 40 30.18 -21.30 -14.57
CA THR A 40 31.60 -21.31 -14.17
C THR A 40 31.91 -20.15 -13.21
N SER A 41 32.80 -20.37 -12.25
CA SER A 41 33.37 -19.30 -11.41
C SER A 41 33.92 -18.15 -12.26
N ILE A 42 33.47 -16.93 -12.03
CA ILE A 42 33.99 -15.72 -12.70
C ILE A 42 35.46 -15.46 -12.30
N TYR A 43 35.87 -15.96 -11.12
CA TYR A 43 37.21 -15.83 -10.57
C TYR A 43 38.06 -17.10 -10.80
N ALA A 44 37.77 -17.87 -11.85
CA ALA A 44 38.44 -19.14 -12.15
C ALA A 44 39.94 -18.97 -12.46
N GLN A 45 40.77 -19.10 -11.43
CA GLN A 45 42.22 -19.27 -11.54
C GLN A 45 42.63 -20.62 -10.95
N GLY A 46 43.50 -21.35 -11.66
CA GLY A 46 43.94 -22.69 -11.28
C GLY A 46 42.89 -23.79 -11.47
N ASN A 47 43.01 -24.86 -10.69
CA ASN A 47 42.19 -26.07 -10.83
C ASN A 47 40.75 -25.88 -10.32
N VAL A 48 39.86 -25.46 -11.23
CA VAL A 48 38.40 -25.45 -11.04
C VAL A 48 37.89 -26.88 -10.81
N ARG A 49 36.91 -27.06 -9.91
CA ARG A 49 36.28 -28.36 -9.66
C ARG A 49 34.94 -28.48 -10.38
N ASP A 50 34.75 -29.57 -11.11
CA ASP A 50 33.50 -29.87 -11.82
C ASP A 50 32.47 -30.53 -10.90
N ILE A 51 31.23 -30.05 -10.94
CA ILE A 51 30.06 -30.66 -10.30
C ILE A 51 28.95 -30.79 -11.34
N TYR A 52 28.21 -31.90 -11.30
CA TYR A 52 27.15 -32.23 -12.24
C TYR A 52 25.82 -32.37 -11.48
N ILE A 53 24.78 -31.70 -11.98
CA ILE A 53 23.45 -31.63 -11.36
C ILE A 53 22.40 -31.82 -12.47
N GLY A 54 21.42 -32.68 -12.24
CA GLY A 54 20.21 -32.77 -13.06
C GLY A 54 19.12 -31.84 -12.52
N HIS A 55 18.48 -31.06 -13.39
CA HIS A 55 17.30 -30.25 -13.10
C HIS A 55 16.07 -30.92 -13.69
N LEU A 56 15.21 -31.47 -12.82
CA LEU A 56 14.05 -32.27 -13.20
C LEU A 56 12.76 -31.47 -13.11
N ASP A 57 12.13 -31.27 -14.27
CA ASP A 57 10.77 -30.76 -14.48
C ASP A 57 10.50 -29.44 -13.76
N GLU A 58 11.48 -28.53 -13.75
CA GLU A 58 11.51 -27.25 -13.01
C GLU A 58 11.35 -27.39 -11.48
N LEU A 59 11.40 -28.63 -10.94
CA LEU A 59 10.94 -28.96 -9.59
C LEU A 59 11.97 -29.66 -8.69
N HIS A 60 13.05 -30.25 -9.20
CA HIS A 60 14.05 -30.91 -8.36
C HIS A 60 15.47 -30.80 -8.90
N TYR A 61 16.44 -30.53 -8.02
CA TYR A 61 17.86 -30.73 -8.30
C TYR A 61 18.33 -32.10 -7.79
N VAL A 62 19.07 -32.84 -8.61
CA VAL A 62 19.60 -34.17 -8.31
C VAL A 62 21.09 -34.22 -8.64
N SER A 63 21.93 -34.74 -7.74
CA SER A 63 23.36 -34.93 -8.04
C SER A 63 23.54 -35.97 -9.15
N THR A 64 24.30 -35.63 -10.19
CA THR A 64 24.64 -36.54 -11.30
C THR A 64 26.15 -36.78 -11.37
N THR A 65 26.58 -37.71 -12.23
CA THR A 65 27.98 -38.00 -12.52
C THR A 65 28.14 -38.19 -14.03
N PRO A 66 29.20 -37.69 -14.67
CA PRO A 66 29.41 -37.85 -16.10
C PRO A 66 29.55 -39.33 -16.47
N ILE A 67 29.04 -39.72 -17.63
CA ILE A 67 29.17 -41.08 -18.16
C ILE A 67 30.44 -41.11 -19.03
N GLU A 68 31.52 -41.67 -18.49
CA GLU A 68 32.77 -41.89 -19.22
C GLU A 68 32.55 -42.93 -20.34
N GLN A 69 32.40 -42.45 -21.58
CA GLN A 69 32.21 -43.31 -22.76
C GLN A 69 33.53 -43.95 -23.21
N SER A 70 33.99 -44.95 -22.47
CA SER A 70 35.10 -45.81 -22.89
C SER A 70 34.63 -46.91 -23.84
N ALA A 71 34.88 -46.71 -25.15
CA ALA A 71 34.92 -47.71 -26.24
C ALA A 71 33.70 -48.64 -26.44
N SER A 72 32.87 -48.29 -27.43
CA SER A 72 32.19 -49.19 -28.38
C SER A 72 31.40 -50.42 -27.87
N GLN A 73 30.07 -50.39 -28.07
CA GLN A 73 29.45 -51.19 -29.14
C GLN A 73 27.99 -50.75 -29.41
N GLN A 74 27.55 -50.93 -30.65
CA GLN A 74 26.15 -50.72 -31.06
C GLN A 74 25.33 -51.98 -30.80
N ILE A 75 24.09 -51.82 -30.31
CA ILE A 75 22.88 -52.58 -30.68
C ILE A 75 21.68 -51.91 -29.98
N GLY A 76 20.55 -51.84 -30.66
CA GLY A 76 19.38 -51.08 -30.19
C GLY A 76 18.55 -51.77 -29.11
N ASN A 77 17.72 -50.97 -28.43
CA ASN A 77 16.55 -51.36 -27.64
C ASN A 77 16.73 -52.46 -26.57
N GLN A 78 17.19 -52.08 -25.38
CA GLN A 78 16.51 -52.46 -24.13
C GLN A 78 16.91 -51.60 -22.92
N THR A 79 16.09 -51.66 -21.87
CA THR A 79 16.06 -50.69 -20.76
C THR A 79 16.98 -51.01 -19.59
N ALA A 80 17.62 -49.95 -19.07
CA ALA A 80 17.98 -49.70 -17.67
C ALA A 80 19.22 -50.39 -17.02
N THR A 81 19.96 -49.54 -16.30
CA THR A 81 20.87 -49.83 -15.15
C THR A 81 22.22 -50.55 -15.40
N ASP A 82 23.22 -49.76 -15.81
CA ASP A 82 24.35 -49.29 -14.95
C ASP A 82 25.42 -50.29 -14.40
N LYS A 83 26.69 -49.81 -14.35
CA LYS A 83 27.91 -50.32 -13.63
C LYS A 83 28.64 -51.57 -14.21
N GLN A 84 29.99 -51.67 -14.28
CA GLN A 84 31.12 -50.87 -13.71
C GLN A 84 32.41 -50.83 -14.58
N LYS A 85 33.17 -49.71 -14.47
CA LYS A 85 34.65 -49.54 -14.32
C LYS A 85 35.68 -50.25 -15.22
N SER A 86 36.79 -49.52 -15.47
CA SER A 86 38.15 -50.05 -15.30
C SER A 86 39.10 -49.00 -14.70
N ASN A 87 40.30 -49.40 -14.24
CA ASN A 87 41.32 -48.59 -13.54
C ASN A 87 42.71 -48.97 -14.09
N PRO A 88 43.73 -48.10 -14.02
CA PRO A 88 44.99 -48.51 -13.34
C PRO A 88 45.74 -47.30 -12.71
N GLN A 89 46.78 -47.41 -11.87
CA GLN A 89 47.54 -48.53 -11.25
C GLN A 89 47.42 -48.41 -9.70
N ASN A 90 48.00 -49.18 -8.78
CA ASN A 90 49.24 -49.99 -8.73
C ASN A 90 49.18 -51.00 -7.55
N SER A 91 50.20 -51.85 -7.40
CA SER A 91 50.58 -52.60 -6.17
C SER A 91 49.80 -53.88 -5.77
N GLN A 92 50.48 -55.02 -5.95
CA GLN A 92 50.60 -56.17 -5.01
C GLN A 92 49.40 -57.09 -4.66
N SER A 93 49.35 -58.21 -5.40
CA SER A 93 49.48 -59.60 -4.86
C SER A 93 48.24 -60.46 -4.50
N ASN A 94 48.47 -61.79 -4.63
CA ASN A 94 47.83 -62.95 -4.01
C ASN A 94 46.37 -63.38 -4.36
N THR A 95 46.27 -64.12 -5.47
CA THR A 95 45.71 -65.51 -5.51
C THR A 95 44.56 -65.89 -4.55
N ASN A 96 43.33 -65.39 -4.76
CA ASN A 96 42.13 -66.01 -4.16
C ASN A 96 40.78 -65.70 -4.87
N SER A 97 40.82 -65.32 -6.16
CA SER A 97 39.65 -64.79 -6.89
C SER A 97 38.54 -65.82 -7.21
N ASN A 98 38.91 -67.04 -7.63
CA ASN A 98 37.98 -67.96 -8.30
C ASN A 98 36.80 -68.45 -7.43
N LYS A 99 36.93 -68.45 -6.09
CA LYS A 99 35.84 -68.89 -5.20
C LYS A 99 34.73 -67.83 -5.03
N ARG A 100 35.06 -66.54 -5.04
CA ARG A 100 34.06 -65.46 -4.83
C ARG A 100 33.19 -65.18 -6.06
N ILE A 101 33.69 -65.48 -7.27
CA ILE A 101 32.98 -65.19 -8.53
C ILE A 101 31.77 -66.12 -8.71
N SER A 102 31.92 -67.41 -8.39
CA SER A 102 30.83 -68.38 -8.49
C SER A 102 29.68 -68.06 -7.53
N GLU A 103 29.99 -67.76 -6.27
CA GLU A 103 29.03 -67.38 -5.22
C GLU A 103 28.22 -66.12 -5.62
N ASN A 104 28.88 -65.08 -6.14
CA ASN A 104 28.20 -63.89 -6.66
C ASN A 104 27.30 -64.20 -7.87
N SER A 105 27.73 -65.06 -8.79
CA SER A 105 26.90 -65.47 -9.94
C SER A 105 25.62 -66.21 -9.52
N VAL A 106 25.72 -67.06 -8.48
CA VAL A 106 24.59 -67.79 -7.89
C VAL A 106 23.66 -66.83 -7.13
N SER A 107 24.22 -65.84 -6.43
CA SER A 107 23.46 -64.77 -5.77
C SER A 107 22.65 -63.95 -6.77
N MET A 108 23.27 -63.47 -7.86
CA MET A 108 22.58 -62.73 -8.91
C MET A 108 21.46 -63.55 -9.59
N LYS A 109 21.70 -64.84 -9.86
CA LYS A 109 20.65 -65.75 -10.39
C LYS A 109 19.48 -65.93 -9.41
N LYS A 110 19.73 -65.97 -8.09
CA LYS A 110 18.68 -65.99 -7.04
C LYS A 110 17.90 -64.67 -6.99
N ILE A 111 18.58 -63.52 -7.09
CA ILE A 111 17.96 -62.18 -7.13
C ILE A 111 17.06 -62.05 -8.37
N HIS A 112 17.53 -62.49 -9.54
CA HIS A 112 16.76 -62.42 -10.79
C HIS A 112 15.51 -63.31 -10.72
N LYS A 113 15.61 -64.56 -10.26
CA LYS A 113 14.44 -65.43 -10.01
C LYS A 113 13.45 -64.81 -9.03
N ARG A 114 13.92 -64.12 -7.97
CA ARG A 114 13.06 -63.39 -7.03
C ARG A 114 12.37 -62.18 -7.66
N LYS A 115 13.01 -61.47 -8.58
CA LYS A 115 12.38 -60.37 -9.36
C LYS A 115 11.27 -60.90 -10.26
N GLU A 116 11.51 -61.97 -11.03
CA GLU A 116 10.49 -62.51 -11.93
C GLU A 116 9.29 -63.09 -11.17
N TYR A 117 9.53 -63.86 -10.09
CA TYR A 117 8.47 -64.30 -9.18
C TYR A 117 7.65 -63.12 -8.63
N MET A 118 8.30 -62.00 -8.27
CA MET A 118 7.60 -60.81 -7.77
C MET A 118 6.78 -60.11 -8.86
N LYS A 119 7.28 -60.02 -10.10
CA LYS A 119 6.51 -59.52 -11.26
C LYS A 119 5.27 -60.38 -11.50
N GLU A 120 5.42 -61.70 -11.52
CA GLU A 120 4.32 -62.64 -11.78
C GLU A 120 3.29 -62.65 -10.64
N TYR A 121 3.74 -62.61 -9.39
CA TYR A 121 2.88 -62.42 -8.22
C TYR A 121 2.08 -61.11 -8.32
N ILE A 122 2.73 -59.98 -8.68
CA ILE A 122 2.05 -58.70 -8.90
C ILE A 122 1.05 -58.80 -10.05
N LYS A 123 1.43 -59.41 -11.19
CA LYS A 123 0.54 -59.62 -12.35
C LYS A 123 -0.72 -60.40 -11.92
N LYS A 124 -0.56 -61.57 -11.29
CA LYS A 124 -1.67 -62.41 -10.79
C LYS A 124 -2.54 -61.68 -9.77
N ARG A 125 -1.94 -60.88 -8.88
CA ARG A 125 -2.64 -60.02 -7.90
C ARG A 125 -3.40 -58.86 -8.54
N THR A 126 -2.89 -58.27 -9.63
CA THR A 126 -3.58 -57.20 -10.38
C THR A 126 -4.64 -57.73 -11.34
N SER A 127 -4.58 -58.98 -11.79
CA SER A 127 -5.66 -59.61 -12.57
C SER A 127 -6.90 -59.93 -11.73
N ASN A 128 -6.78 -60.04 -10.40
CA ASN A 128 -7.93 -60.29 -9.53
C ASN A 128 -8.72 -58.98 -9.27
N ASN A 129 -9.91 -58.89 -9.86
CA ASN A 129 -10.79 -57.72 -9.74
C ASN A 129 -11.42 -57.55 -8.35
N GLU A 130 -11.71 -58.64 -7.63
CA GLU A 130 -12.23 -58.58 -6.25
C GLU A 130 -11.16 -58.02 -5.29
N PHE A 131 -9.92 -58.49 -5.45
CA PHE A 131 -8.77 -57.98 -4.71
C PHE A 131 -8.51 -56.50 -5.00
N LYS A 132 -8.56 -56.08 -6.28
CA LYS A 132 -8.52 -54.66 -6.69
C LYS A 132 -9.58 -53.82 -5.99
N LYS A 133 -10.83 -54.30 -5.93
CA LYS A 133 -11.94 -53.59 -5.27
C LYS A 133 -11.67 -53.44 -3.77
N LYS A 134 -11.34 -54.52 -3.08
CA LYS A 134 -11.00 -54.52 -1.63
C LYS A 134 -9.79 -53.63 -1.31
N GLU A 135 -8.73 -53.62 -2.14
CA GLU A 135 -7.58 -52.73 -1.91
C GLU A 135 -7.91 -51.26 -2.21
N SER A 136 -8.76 -50.97 -3.20
CA SER A 136 -9.27 -49.61 -3.48
C SER A 136 -10.12 -49.07 -2.33
N GLU A 137 -11.03 -49.88 -1.79
CA GLU A 137 -11.86 -49.53 -0.63
C GLU A 137 -11.01 -49.33 0.63
N ARG A 138 -10.00 -50.18 0.86
CA ARG A 138 -9.03 -50.00 1.95
C ARG A 138 -8.23 -48.70 1.81
N LYS A 139 -7.78 -48.34 0.59
CA LYS A 139 -7.10 -47.06 0.30
C LYS A 139 -8.01 -45.84 0.51
N LYS A 140 -9.27 -45.91 0.06
CA LYS A 140 -10.29 -44.87 0.31
C LYS A 140 -10.53 -44.68 1.82
N SER A 141 -10.69 -45.77 2.57
CA SER A 141 -10.89 -45.75 4.03
C SER A 141 -9.68 -45.17 4.77
N TYR A 142 -8.46 -45.61 4.41
CA TYR A 142 -7.21 -45.05 4.96
C TYR A 142 -7.08 -43.56 4.67
N ASN A 143 -7.27 -43.12 3.41
CA ASN A 143 -7.18 -41.71 3.04
C ASN A 143 -8.27 -40.85 3.73
N LYS A 144 -9.47 -41.39 3.97
CA LYS A 144 -10.52 -40.70 4.75
C LYS A 144 -10.10 -40.54 6.21
N LYS A 145 -9.55 -41.60 6.84
CA LYS A 145 -9.01 -41.50 8.21
C LYS A 145 -7.86 -40.49 8.28
N TYR A 146 -6.89 -40.55 7.36
CA TYR A 146 -5.75 -39.63 7.32
C TYR A 146 -6.20 -38.16 7.16
N LYS A 147 -7.11 -37.87 6.22
CA LYS A 147 -7.65 -36.50 6.04
C LYS A 147 -8.40 -35.99 7.27
N ASN A 148 -9.13 -36.85 7.98
CA ASN A 148 -9.84 -36.46 9.20
C ASN A 148 -8.86 -36.22 10.36
N SER A 149 -7.96 -37.18 10.64
CA SER A 149 -6.98 -37.09 11.74
C SER A 149 -5.93 -36.00 11.56
N ASN A 150 -5.72 -35.51 10.33
CA ASN A 150 -4.77 -34.46 10.01
C ASN A 150 -5.44 -33.19 9.43
N SER A 151 -6.75 -33.03 9.68
CA SER A 151 -7.63 -31.95 9.16
C SER A 151 -7.00 -30.56 9.28
N GLU A 152 -6.61 -30.18 10.49
CA GLU A 152 -6.08 -28.84 10.80
C GLU A 152 -4.76 -28.57 10.07
N LYS A 153 -3.80 -29.49 10.10
CA LYS A 153 -2.52 -29.33 9.38
C LYS A 153 -2.70 -29.24 7.86
N ILE A 154 -3.72 -29.90 7.30
CA ILE A 154 -4.08 -29.79 5.89
C ILE A 154 -4.72 -28.42 5.59
N LYS A 155 -5.62 -27.92 6.45
CA LYS A 155 -6.21 -26.57 6.35
C LYS A 155 -5.14 -25.49 6.45
N GLU A 156 -4.27 -25.55 7.47
CA GLU A 156 -3.16 -24.62 7.71
C GLU A 156 -2.20 -24.58 6.51
N SER A 157 -1.80 -25.74 6.00
CA SER A 157 -0.93 -25.85 4.82
C SER A 157 -1.58 -25.22 3.58
N TRP A 158 -2.86 -25.50 3.34
CA TRP A 158 -3.60 -24.91 2.22
C TRP A 158 -3.81 -23.39 2.37
N GLN A 159 -4.10 -22.91 3.58
CA GLN A 159 -4.20 -21.47 3.88
C GLN A 159 -2.86 -20.77 3.67
N LYS A 160 -1.76 -21.36 4.15
CA LYS A 160 -0.40 -20.84 3.97
C LYS A 160 -0.01 -20.76 2.49
N ALA A 161 -0.21 -21.84 1.73
CA ALA A 161 0.02 -21.85 0.29
C ALA A 161 -0.85 -20.81 -0.45
N SER A 162 -2.13 -20.68 -0.07
CA SER A 162 -3.05 -19.68 -0.64
C SER A 162 -2.64 -18.24 -0.31
N ALA A 163 -2.11 -18.00 0.89
CA ALA A 163 -1.59 -16.69 1.28
C ALA A 163 -0.31 -16.33 0.50
N THR A 164 0.63 -17.28 0.38
CA THR A 164 1.85 -17.10 -0.43
C THR A 164 1.52 -16.85 -1.91
N TYR A 165 0.56 -17.59 -2.49
CA TYR A 165 0.10 -17.34 -3.86
C TYR A 165 -0.52 -15.95 -4.03
N ARG A 166 -1.33 -15.48 -3.07
CA ARG A 166 -1.91 -14.13 -3.09
C ARG A 166 -0.84 -13.03 -2.97
N GLN A 167 0.24 -13.28 -2.24
CA GLN A 167 1.38 -12.36 -2.10
C GLN A 167 2.25 -12.32 -3.36
N SER A 168 2.46 -13.45 -4.06
CA SER A 168 3.30 -13.51 -5.27
C SER A 168 2.57 -13.14 -6.56
N ASN A 169 1.23 -13.21 -6.61
CA ASN A 169 0.43 -12.93 -7.81
C ASN A 169 -0.66 -11.84 -7.57
N PRO A 170 -0.33 -10.66 -7.02
CA PRO A 170 -1.32 -9.66 -6.59
C PRO A 170 -2.21 -9.15 -7.73
N GLU A 171 -1.69 -8.93 -8.94
CA GLU A 171 -2.49 -8.45 -10.07
C GLU A 171 -3.49 -9.50 -10.57
N LYS A 172 -3.10 -10.78 -10.67
CA LYS A 172 -4.04 -11.88 -11.03
C LYS A 172 -5.15 -12.03 -9.98
N ILE A 173 -4.86 -11.77 -8.70
CA ILE A 173 -5.86 -11.73 -7.63
C ILE A 173 -6.80 -10.51 -7.79
N LYS A 174 -6.26 -9.32 -8.07
CA LYS A 174 -7.08 -8.12 -8.35
C LYS A 174 -7.98 -8.31 -9.57
N GLU A 175 -7.46 -8.89 -10.65
CA GLU A 175 -8.19 -9.16 -11.89
C GLU A 175 -9.30 -10.20 -11.69
N SER A 176 -8.97 -11.37 -11.15
CA SER A 176 -9.99 -12.39 -10.84
C SER A 176 -11.05 -11.88 -9.86
N PHE A 177 -10.68 -11.07 -8.87
CA PHE A 177 -11.64 -10.42 -7.97
C PHE A 177 -12.53 -9.39 -8.67
N LYS A 178 -12.00 -8.57 -9.60
CA LYS A 178 -12.80 -7.67 -10.44
C LYS A 178 -13.82 -8.45 -11.25
N THR A 179 -13.39 -9.52 -11.94
CA THR A 179 -14.25 -10.35 -12.79
C THR A 179 -15.35 -11.04 -11.99
N VAL A 180 -15.00 -11.72 -10.89
CA VAL A 180 -16.00 -12.36 -10.00
C VAL A 180 -16.97 -11.33 -9.40
N SER A 181 -16.49 -10.15 -9.02
CA SER A 181 -17.34 -9.06 -8.52
C SER A 181 -18.28 -8.51 -9.59
N ALA A 182 -17.84 -8.42 -10.85
CA ALA A 182 -18.68 -7.99 -11.97
C ALA A 182 -19.79 -9.02 -12.26
N THR A 183 -19.44 -10.30 -12.38
CA THR A 183 -20.40 -11.39 -12.59
C THR A 183 -21.40 -11.50 -11.43
N TYR A 184 -20.97 -11.29 -10.19
CA TYR A 184 -21.88 -11.22 -9.03
C TYR A 184 -22.86 -10.04 -9.14
N ARG A 185 -22.38 -8.84 -9.51
CA ARG A 185 -23.23 -7.65 -9.69
C ARG A 185 -24.24 -7.81 -10.82
N GLN A 186 -23.86 -8.47 -11.92
CA GLN A 186 -24.77 -8.77 -13.04
C GLN A 186 -25.83 -9.81 -12.68
N SER A 187 -25.48 -10.85 -11.91
CA SER A 187 -26.39 -11.94 -11.54
C SER A 187 -27.27 -11.63 -10.32
N ASN A 188 -26.86 -10.70 -9.43
CA ASN A 188 -27.57 -10.36 -8.20
C ASN A 188 -27.83 -8.84 -8.04
N PRO A 189 -28.42 -8.14 -9.05
CA PRO A 189 -28.51 -6.69 -9.06
C PRO A 189 -29.30 -6.10 -7.89
N GLU A 190 -30.41 -6.72 -7.47
CA GLU A 190 -31.21 -6.22 -6.35
C GLU A 190 -30.50 -6.34 -5.00
N LYS A 191 -29.80 -7.45 -4.73
CA LYS A 191 -28.99 -7.60 -3.50
C LYS A 191 -27.85 -6.58 -3.45
N VAL A 192 -27.29 -6.20 -4.60
CA VAL A 192 -26.27 -5.14 -4.70
C VAL A 192 -26.88 -3.76 -4.47
N LYS A 193 -28.08 -3.48 -5.01
CA LYS A 193 -28.82 -2.23 -4.69
C LYS A 193 -29.19 -2.14 -3.22
N GLU A 194 -29.64 -3.24 -2.62
CA GLU A 194 -30.03 -3.34 -1.21
C GLU A 194 -28.83 -3.13 -0.28
N SER A 195 -27.75 -3.89 -0.47
CA SER A 195 -26.51 -3.73 0.32
C SER A 195 -25.86 -2.35 0.14
N PHE A 196 -25.98 -1.72 -1.02
CA PHE A 196 -25.56 -0.32 -1.21
C PHE A 196 -26.47 0.67 -0.45
N LYS A 197 -27.79 0.47 -0.46
CA LYS A 197 -28.73 1.29 0.32
C LYS A 197 -28.45 1.21 1.82
N THR A 198 -28.29 0.00 2.37
CA THR A 198 -28.01 -0.19 3.80
C THR A 198 -26.65 0.39 4.18
N ALA A 199 -25.59 0.10 3.43
CA ALA A 199 -24.27 0.70 3.67
C ALA A 199 -24.28 2.24 3.60
N SER A 200 -25.01 2.84 2.63
CA SER A 200 -25.15 4.29 2.55
C SER A 200 -25.96 4.88 3.72
N ALA A 201 -27.00 4.18 4.19
CA ALA A 201 -27.77 4.58 5.37
C ALA A 201 -26.91 4.54 6.64
N THR A 202 -26.20 3.44 6.90
CA THR A 202 -25.28 3.29 8.04
C THR A 202 -24.15 4.33 8.00
N TYR A 203 -23.60 4.64 6.82
CA TYR A 203 -22.63 5.72 6.67
C TYR A 203 -23.22 7.09 7.04
N ARG A 204 -24.42 7.42 6.55
CA ARG A 204 -25.10 8.69 6.86
C ARG A 204 -25.42 8.84 8.35
N GLN A 205 -25.81 7.75 9.00
CA GLN A 205 -26.13 7.72 10.44
C GLN A 205 -24.87 7.87 11.31
N SER A 206 -23.74 7.29 10.90
CA SER A 206 -22.46 7.36 11.63
C SER A 206 -21.61 8.59 11.33
N ASN A 207 -21.82 9.26 10.19
CA ASN A 207 -21.02 10.40 9.73
C ASN A 207 -21.89 11.62 9.32
N PRO A 208 -22.84 12.10 10.15
CA PRO A 208 -23.81 13.12 9.77
C PRO A 208 -23.18 14.45 9.34
N GLU A 209 -22.14 14.93 10.04
CA GLU A 209 -21.49 16.20 9.68
C GLU A 209 -20.75 16.13 8.34
N LYS A 210 -20.03 15.04 8.07
CA LYS A 210 -19.37 14.82 6.77
C LYS A 210 -20.38 14.74 5.62
N VAL A 211 -21.59 14.21 5.88
CA VAL A 211 -22.67 14.22 4.88
C VAL A 211 -23.21 15.64 4.64
N LYS A 212 -23.39 16.46 5.70
CA LYS A 212 -23.77 17.88 5.55
C LYS A 212 -22.69 18.67 4.80
N GLU A 213 -21.42 18.43 5.10
CA GLU A 213 -20.26 19.06 4.46
C GLU A 213 -20.18 18.69 2.97
N ASN A 214 -20.18 17.40 2.64
CA ASN A 214 -20.21 16.92 1.25
C ASN A 214 -21.42 17.48 0.47
N PHE A 215 -22.58 17.63 1.12
CA PHE A 215 -23.76 18.24 0.51
C PHE A 215 -23.59 19.76 0.29
N LYS A 216 -22.96 20.51 1.21
CA LYS A 216 -22.60 21.92 1.00
C LYS A 216 -21.65 22.07 -0.19
N ILE A 217 -20.59 21.26 -0.23
CA ILE A 217 -19.58 21.27 -1.31
C ILE A 217 -20.25 20.95 -2.66
N ALA A 218 -21.00 19.85 -2.76
CA ALA A 218 -21.68 19.47 -4.00
C ALA A 218 -22.64 20.55 -4.52
N ASN A 219 -23.39 21.22 -3.62
CA ASN A 219 -24.25 22.35 -3.99
C ASN A 219 -23.45 23.58 -4.45
N ALA A 220 -22.30 23.87 -3.84
CA ALA A 220 -21.43 24.96 -4.28
C ALA A 220 -20.85 24.68 -5.68
N THR A 221 -20.32 23.47 -5.91
CA THR A 221 -19.82 23.02 -7.23
C THR A 221 -20.92 23.02 -8.29
N TYR A 222 -22.15 22.61 -7.94
CA TYR A 222 -23.29 22.70 -8.86
C TYR A 222 -23.62 24.16 -9.23
N ARG A 223 -23.66 25.07 -8.23
CA ARG A 223 -23.92 26.51 -8.46
C ARG A 223 -22.85 27.17 -9.33
N GLN A 224 -21.59 26.80 -9.12
CA GLN A 224 -20.45 27.30 -9.90
C GLN A 224 -20.46 26.79 -11.35
N SER A 225 -20.86 25.54 -11.58
CA SER A 225 -20.89 24.91 -12.91
C SER A 225 -22.18 25.15 -13.70
N ASN A 226 -23.29 25.51 -13.04
CA ASN A 226 -24.61 25.71 -13.67
C ASN A 226 -25.25 27.07 -13.30
N PRO A 227 -24.55 28.22 -13.42
CA PRO A 227 -25.02 29.50 -12.89
C PRO A 227 -26.35 29.97 -13.50
N GLU A 228 -26.57 29.80 -14.81
CA GLU A 228 -27.83 30.21 -15.45
C GLU A 228 -29.02 29.35 -15.02
N LYS A 229 -28.84 28.03 -14.86
CA LYS A 229 -29.91 27.17 -14.32
C LYS A 229 -30.28 27.56 -12.91
N VAL A 230 -29.29 27.93 -12.08
CA VAL A 230 -29.54 28.42 -10.71
C VAL A 230 -30.27 29.76 -10.73
N LYS A 231 -29.92 30.70 -11.64
CA LYS A 231 -30.70 31.94 -11.83
C LYS A 231 -32.15 31.65 -12.20
N GLU A 232 -32.43 30.74 -13.14
CA GLU A 232 -33.81 30.39 -13.52
C GLU A 232 -34.58 29.70 -12.39
N ILE A 233 -33.94 28.79 -11.63
CA ILE A 233 -34.54 28.19 -10.44
C ILE A 233 -34.85 29.27 -9.37
N CYS A 234 -33.96 30.24 -9.17
CA CYS A 234 -34.20 31.34 -8.23
C CYS A 234 -35.30 32.31 -8.72
N LYS A 235 -35.36 32.63 -10.02
CA LYS A 235 -36.43 33.44 -10.62
C LYS A 235 -37.80 32.76 -10.46
N THR A 236 -37.90 31.49 -10.87
CA THR A 236 -39.16 30.71 -10.80
C THR A 236 -39.61 30.53 -9.36
N ALA A 237 -38.74 30.13 -8.44
CA ALA A 237 -39.07 30.04 -7.01
C ALA A 237 -39.54 31.38 -6.42
N SER A 238 -38.91 32.50 -6.82
CA SER A 238 -39.34 33.84 -6.40
C SER A 238 -40.71 34.23 -6.97
N ALA A 239 -41.01 33.85 -8.21
CA ALA A 239 -42.31 34.08 -8.84
C ALA A 239 -43.41 33.27 -8.15
N THR A 240 -43.19 31.97 -7.92
CA THR A 240 -44.12 31.09 -7.20
C THR A 240 -44.35 31.56 -5.75
N TYR A 241 -43.31 32.06 -5.08
CA TYR A 241 -43.47 32.68 -3.75
C TYR A 241 -44.35 33.94 -3.82
N ARG A 242 -44.12 34.83 -4.79
CA ARG A 242 -44.92 36.06 -4.96
C ARG A 242 -46.39 35.77 -5.30
N GLN A 243 -46.65 34.73 -6.09
CA GLN A 243 -48.00 34.27 -6.43
C GLN A 243 -48.73 33.65 -5.23
N SER A 244 -48.02 32.89 -4.38
CA SER A 244 -48.61 32.20 -3.22
C SER A 244 -48.68 33.06 -1.94
N ASN A 245 -47.88 34.12 -1.82
CA ASN A 245 -47.83 35.00 -0.64
C ASN A 245 -47.98 36.49 -1.03
N PRO A 246 -49.00 36.90 -1.81
CA PRO A 246 -49.10 38.25 -2.37
C PRO A 246 -49.23 39.35 -1.31
N GLU A 247 -49.83 39.07 -0.15
CA GLU A 247 -50.00 40.06 0.92
C GLU A 247 -48.69 40.36 1.66
N LYS A 248 -47.93 39.32 2.04
CA LYS A 248 -46.60 39.48 2.66
C LYS A 248 -45.62 40.23 1.74
N VAL A 249 -45.76 40.07 0.42
CA VAL A 249 -44.99 40.83 -0.58
C VAL A 249 -45.41 42.31 -0.62
N LYS A 250 -46.72 42.62 -0.53
CA LYS A 250 -47.21 44.00 -0.42
C LYS A 250 -46.77 44.64 0.91
N GLU A 251 -46.84 43.92 2.01
CA GLU A 251 -46.44 44.37 3.34
C GLU A 251 -44.94 44.65 3.43
N SER A 252 -44.09 43.70 3.04
CA SER A 252 -42.63 43.90 2.99
C SER A 252 -42.21 45.01 2.01
N SER A 253 -42.96 45.23 0.93
CA SER A 253 -42.74 46.38 0.05
C SER A 253 -43.10 47.71 0.71
N LYS A 254 -44.15 47.77 1.56
CA LYS A 254 -44.50 48.97 2.34
C LYS A 254 -43.45 49.28 3.40
N THR A 255 -43.07 48.29 4.22
CA THR A 255 -42.09 48.49 5.30
C THR A 255 -40.71 48.83 4.76
N ALA A 256 -40.26 48.23 3.64
CA ALA A 256 -39.04 48.66 2.96
C ALA A 256 -39.11 50.11 2.45
N THR A 257 -40.28 50.55 1.95
CA THR A 257 -40.50 51.94 1.52
C THR A 257 -40.46 52.92 2.71
N GLU A 258 -41.01 52.52 3.86
CA GLU A 258 -41.03 53.33 5.09
C GLU A 258 -39.63 53.41 5.73
N LEU A 259 -38.90 52.29 5.81
CA LEU A 259 -37.50 52.28 6.25
C LEU A 259 -36.61 53.14 5.34
N SER A 260 -36.85 53.14 4.02
CA SER A 260 -36.15 54.03 3.09
C SER A 260 -36.47 55.51 3.34
N LYS A 261 -37.74 55.87 3.61
CA LYS A 261 -38.13 57.24 4.00
C LYS A 261 -37.48 57.66 5.32
N LEU A 262 -37.51 56.81 6.35
CA LEU A 262 -36.89 57.06 7.65
C LEU A 262 -35.38 57.27 7.53
N SER A 263 -34.67 56.38 6.80
CA SER A 263 -33.24 56.51 6.53
C SER A 263 -32.89 57.84 5.84
N ASN A 264 -33.69 58.26 4.85
CA ASN A 264 -33.52 59.56 4.19
C ASN A 264 -33.77 60.76 5.14
N ILE A 265 -34.69 60.65 6.10
CA ILE A 265 -34.94 61.68 7.11
C ILE A 265 -33.74 61.75 8.08
N THR A 266 -33.28 60.62 8.61
CA THR A 266 -32.09 60.54 9.48
C THR A 266 -30.84 61.08 8.78
N TYR A 267 -30.63 60.76 7.50
CA TYR A 267 -29.53 61.32 6.71
C TYR A 267 -29.59 62.86 6.66
N LYS A 268 -30.77 63.45 6.40
CA LYS A 268 -30.96 64.91 6.36
C LYS A 268 -30.78 65.58 7.72
N GLN A 269 -31.24 64.94 8.80
CA GLN A 269 -31.03 65.40 10.17
C GLN A 269 -29.53 65.42 10.52
N ASN A 270 -28.85 64.29 10.33
CA ASN A 270 -27.42 64.14 10.60
C ASN A 270 -26.54 65.08 9.75
N TYR A 271 -26.97 65.39 8.52
CA TYR A 271 -26.32 66.41 7.68
C TYR A 271 -26.47 67.82 8.27
N SER A 272 -27.69 68.22 8.64
CA SER A 272 -27.97 69.53 9.26
C SER A 272 -27.20 69.74 10.56
N GLU A 273 -27.14 68.70 11.40
CA GLU A 273 -26.38 68.71 12.65
C GLU A 273 -24.87 68.85 12.41
N ARG A 274 -24.31 68.07 11.48
CA ARG A 274 -22.90 68.16 11.08
C ARG A 274 -22.52 69.56 10.53
N VAL A 275 -23.43 70.25 9.85
CA VAL A 275 -23.23 71.63 9.39
C VAL A 275 -23.19 72.60 10.58
N LYS A 276 -24.14 72.52 11.52
CA LYS A 276 -24.15 73.34 12.75
C LYS A 276 -22.88 73.14 13.56
N ASP A 277 -22.44 71.89 13.70
CA ASP A 277 -21.25 71.51 14.45
C ASP A 277 -19.95 72.03 13.82
N THR A 278 -19.92 72.07 12.47
CA THR A 278 -18.84 72.70 11.69
C THR A 278 -18.83 74.23 11.88
N GLN A 279 -19.99 74.88 11.90
CA GLN A 279 -20.10 76.31 12.19
C GLN A 279 -19.67 76.63 13.63
N LYS A 280 -20.09 75.83 14.62
CA LYS A 280 -19.72 75.95 16.03
C LYS A 280 -18.20 75.84 16.21
N ARG A 281 -17.54 74.86 15.57
CA ARG A 281 -16.07 74.74 15.55
C ARG A 281 -15.39 75.95 14.90
N LYS A 282 -15.90 76.47 13.77
CA LYS A 282 -15.40 77.70 13.11
C LYS A 282 -15.62 78.98 13.92
N TYR A 283 -16.58 78.99 14.86
CA TYR A 283 -16.77 80.08 15.82
C TYR A 283 -15.81 79.97 17.01
N LEU A 284 -15.70 78.80 17.65
CA LEU A 284 -14.73 78.60 18.74
C LEU A 284 -13.29 78.85 18.29
N LYS A 285 -12.90 78.41 17.09
CA LYS A 285 -11.56 78.67 16.55
C LYS A 285 -11.26 80.18 16.46
N ARG A 286 -12.17 80.98 15.89
CA ARG A 286 -12.03 82.45 15.87
C ARG A 286 -12.04 83.09 17.25
N LYS A 287 -12.81 82.55 18.22
CA LYS A 287 -12.80 83.05 19.59
C LYS A 287 -11.44 82.82 20.28
N LEU A 288 -10.75 81.73 19.98
CA LEU A 288 -9.38 81.47 20.45
C LEU A 288 -8.37 82.37 19.73
N GLU A 289 -8.46 82.49 18.40
CA GLU A 289 -7.59 83.34 17.58
C GLU A 289 -7.65 84.83 18.00
N CYS A 290 -8.81 85.32 18.45
CA CYS A 290 -8.97 86.67 19.02
C CYS A 290 -8.59 86.78 20.51
N GLY A 291 -8.35 85.67 21.22
CA GLY A 291 -7.90 85.67 22.61
C GLY A 291 -6.37 85.66 22.77
N GLU A 292 -5.65 85.15 21.76
CA GLU A 292 -4.18 85.04 21.78
C GLU A 292 -3.45 86.37 21.44
N SER A 293 -4.19 87.42 21.08
CA SER A 293 -3.63 88.75 20.74
C SER A 293 -3.28 89.63 21.95
N GLU A 294 -3.86 89.39 23.13
CA GLU A 294 -3.61 90.24 24.32
C GLU A 294 -2.49 89.70 25.22
N THR A 295 -2.16 88.40 25.12
CA THR A 295 -1.26 87.70 26.08
C THR A 295 0.22 87.66 25.66
N LYS A 296 0.66 88.51 24.72
CA LYS A 296 2.05 88.53 24.21
C LYS A 296 2.99 89.55 24.86
N MET A 297 2.59 90.12 26.01
CA MET A 297 3.39 91.03 26.82
C MET A 297 3.42 90.59 28.29
N ILE A 298 4.40 89.74 28.65
CA ILE A 298 5.18 89.82 29.93
C ILE A 298 6.27 88.73 30.01
N LYS A 299 7.53 89.20 30.09
CA LYS A 299 8.75 88.64 30.72
C LYS A 299 9.28 87.23 30.38
N TYR A 300 10.49 87.22 29.83
CA TYR A 300 11.50 86.16 29.95
C TYR A 300 12.02 85.99 31.40
N ASN A 301 12.42 84.76 31.76
CA ASN A 301 13.50 84.31 32.68
C ASN A 301 13.18 82.89 33.22
N LYS A 302 14.12 82.00 33.58
CA LYS A 302 15.57 81.85 33.31
C LYS A 302 16.05 80.46 33.84
N VAL A 303 16.90 79.75 33.08
CA VAL A 303 17.78 78.60 33.48
C VAL A 303 17.14 77.26 33.90
N ASP A 304 17.47 76.23 33.11
CA ASP A 304 17.93 74.86 33.41
C ASP A 304 17.70 74.23 34.81
N ASN A 305 17.06 73.06 34.87
CA ASN A 305 17.79 71.77 34.96
C ASN A 305 16.89 70.51 34.82
N SER A 306 17.51 69.33 34.75
CA SER A 306 16.89 67.99 34.73
C SER A 306 16.41 67.51 36.11
N ASN A 307 15.33 66.71 36.21
CA ASN A 307 15.37 65.22 36.40
C ASN A 307 13.99 64.59 36.78
N ASP A 308 13.95 63.25 36.73
CA ASP A 308 13.13 62.28 37.51
C ASP A 308 11.58 62.24 37.53
N ASN A 309 11.06 61.17 36.91
CA ASN A 309 10.20 60.11 37.46
C ASN A 309 9.37 60.33 38.76
N SER A 310 8.04 60.21 38.65
CA SER A 310 7.14 59.34 39.47
C SER A 310 5.68 59.48 38.94
N CYS A 311 4.79 58.48 38.88
CA CYS A 311 4.16 57.64 39.93
C CYS A 311 3.43 58.48 41.01
N GLU A 312 2.18 58.26 41.43
CA GLU A 312 1.12 57.27 41.10
C GLU A 312 -0.21 57.71 41.84
N THR A 313 -1.42 57.12 41.89
CA THR A 313 -2.12 55.87 41.45
C THR A 313 -3.67 56.16 41.38
N LEU A 314 -4.49 55.17 40.95
CA LEU A 314 -5.98 55.04 41.12
C LEU A 314 -6.92 55.88 40.20
N GLN A 315 -8.07 55.39 39.69
CA GLN A 315 -8.60 54.02 39.54
C GLN A 315 -9.71 53.94 38.43
N ILE A 316 -9.59 52.91 37.56
CA ILE A 316 -10.63 51.98 36.97
C ILE A 316 -12.12 52.38 37.07
N PRO A 317 -12.99 52.21 36.02
CA PRO A 317 -12.95 51.20 34.93
C PRO A 317 -13.08 51.77 33.48
N GLY A 318 -12.91 50.98 32.40
CA GLY A 318 -12.51 49.57 32.31
C GLY A 318 -13.07 48.87 31.05
N ASN A 319 -12.28 48.80 29.97
CA ASN A 319 -12.47 47.95 28.78
C ASN A 319 -11.22 48.08 27.87
N SER A 320 -10.88 46.99 27.14
CA SER A 320 -9.71 46.86 26.23
C SER A 320 -8.33 46.99 26.92
N ASP A 321 -7.23 46.38 26.46
CA ASP A 321 -6.98 45.46 25.34
C ASP A 321 -6.04 44.33 25.77
N ASP A 322 -6.31 43.08 25.39
CA ASP A 322 -5.29 42.02 25.29
C ASP A 322 -5.14 41.58 23.83
N SER A 323 -4.24 42.27 23.13
CA SER A 323 -3.98 42.09 21.69
C SER A 323 -2.52 41.70 21.41
N ARG A 324 -1.89 40.87 22.27
CA ARG A 324 -0.48 40.47 22.11
C ARG A 324 -0.14 38.99 22.38
N GLN A 325 -0.96 38.05 21.89
CA GLN A 325 -0.42 36.69 21.63
C GLN A 325 -1.15 35.79 20.61
N GLN A 326 -2.23 36.24 19.96
CA GLN A 326 -2.90 35.42 18.95
C GLN A 326 -2.14 35.40 17.62
N ILE A 327 -1.07 34.58 17.57
CA ILE A 327 -0.50 34.11 16.31
C ILE A 327 -1.62 33.34 15.59
N ASP A 328 -2.09 33.92 14.50
CA ASP A 328 -3.19 33.41 13.69
C ASP A 328 -2.94 31.94 13.30
N VAL A 329 -3.74 31.04 13.88
CA VAL A 329 -3.62 29.59 13.68
C VAL A 329 -3.77 29.22 12.20
N THR A 330 -4.50 30.02 11.43
CA THR A 330 -4.61 29.88 9.96
C THR A 330 -3.25 30.01 9.31
N LYS A 331 -2.45 31.02 9.68
CA LYS A 331 -1.10 31.25 9.14
C LYS A 331 -0.12 30.17 9.56
N ALA A 332 -0.25 29.64 10.78
CA ALA A 332 0.56 28.49 11.22
C ALA A 332 0.26 27.23 10.39
N ILE A 333 -1.02 26.98 10.10
CA ILE A 333 -1.48 25.87 9.24
C ILE A 333 -1.03 26.08 7.77
N GLU A 334 -1.12 27.29 7.23
CA GLU A 334 -0.61 27.64 5.89
C GLU A 334 0.91 27.43 5.78
N LEU A 335 1.67 27.85 6.81
CA LEU A 335 3.13 27.64 6.86
C LEU A 335 3.47 26.15 6.91
N PHE A 336 2.74 25.36 7.71
CA PHE A 336 2.90 23.92 7.78
C PHE A 336 2.63 23.24 6.43
N HIS A 337 1.50 23.57 5.77
CA HIS A 337 1.18 23.04 4.44
C HIS A 337 2.20 23.42 3.37
N LYS A 338 2.76 24.63 3.43
CA LYS A 338 3.86 25.06 2.56
C LYS A 338 5.11 24.22 2.80
N ASN A 339 5.49 23.96 4.06
CA ASN A 339 6.71 23.23 4.41
C ASN A 339 6.63 21.74 4.04
N ILE A 340 5.48 21.08 4.19
CA ILE A 340 5.33 19.65 3.81
C ILE A 340 5.14 19.43 2.30
N SER A 341 4.89 20.49 1.51
CA SER A 341 4.55 20.38 0.08
C SER A 341 5.61 19.74 -0.81
N VAL A 342 6.87 19.73 -0.36
CA VAL A 342 8.03 19.14 -1.05
C VAL A 342 8.20 17.64 -0.72
N GLY A 343 7.51 17.15 0.32
CA GLY A 343 7.67 15.80 0.87
C GLY A 343 8.83 15.68 1.88
N PRO A 344 8.98 14.50 2.51
CA PRO A 344 10.07 14.25 3.46
C PRO A 344 11.42 14.09 2.71
N GLU A 345 12.44 14.80 3.18
CA GLU A 345 13.76 14.88 2.54
C GLU A 345 14.77 13.87 3.15
N TYR A 346 14.49 13.34 4.35
CA TYR A 346 15.37 12.42 5.06
C TYR A 346 14.62 11.22 5.66
N ILE A 347 15.32 10.10 5.83
CA ILE A 347 14.87 8.90 6.56
C ILE A 347 15.91 8.62 7.65
N CYS A 348 15.52 8.50 8.93
CA CYS A 348 16.49 8.07 9.94
C CYS A 348 16.67 6.55 9.90
N THR A 349 17.86 6.10 9.53
CA THR A 349 18.29 4.69 9.64
C THR A 349 18.30 4.17 11.09
N CYS A 350 18.07 5.05 12.07
CA CYS A 350 17.92 4.72 13.48
C CYS A 350 16.53 4.19 13.87
N CYS A 351 15.47 4.55 13.12
CA CYS A 351 14.08 4.29 13.52
C CYS A 351 13.07 4.20 12.36
N ASP A 352 13.54 4.23 11.11
CA ASP A 352 12.76 4.22 9.86
C ASP A 352 11.69 5.33 9.74
N GLN A 353 11.83 6.41 10.52
CA GLN A 353 10.93 7.57 10.45
C GLN A 353 11.36 8.57 9.37
N LEU A 354 10.36 9.23 8.78
CA LEU A 354 10.49 10.24 7.74
C LEU A 354 10.61 11.64 8.36
N TRP A 355 11.64 12.39 7.98
CA TRP A 355 11.94 13.72 8.51
C TRP A 355 11.93 14.78 7.40
N TYR A 356 11.40 15.95 7.73
CA TYR A 356 11.44 17.14 6.87
C TYR A 356 12.65 17.99 7.25
N ARG A 357 13.21 18.72 6.28
CA ARG A 357 14.39 19.57 6.51
C ARG A 357 14.17 20.71 7.50
N SER A 358 12.92 21.17 7.68
CA SER A 358 12.54 22.11 8.74
C SER A 358 12.54 21.51 10.15
N SER A 359 12.75 20.19 10.29
CA SER A 359 12.75 19.45 11.55
C SER A 359 14.16 18.99 11.97
N VAL A 360 15.19 19.35 11.20
CA VAL A 360 16.60 19.08 11.51
C VAL A 360 17.31 20.42 11.62
N THR A 361 17.69 20.79 12.84
CA THR A 361 18.66 21.86 13.09
C THR A 361 20.07 21.30 12.93
N GLU A 362 20.95 22.05 12.26
CA GLU A 362 22.40 21.78 12.20
C GLU A 362 23.08 21.92 13.57
#